data_AF-A0A4Q4WQ59-F1
#
_entry.id   AF-A0A4Q4WQ59-F1
#
_cell.length_a   1.000
_cell.length_b   1.000
_cell.length_c   1.000
_cell.angle_alpha   90.00
_cell.angle_beta   90.00
_cell.angle_gamma   90.00
#
_symmetry.space_group_name_H-M   'P 1'
#
loop_
_entity.id
_entity.type
_entity.pdbx_description
1 polymer ?
#
loop_
_entity_poly.entity_id
_entity_poly.type
_entity_poly.pdbx_seq_one_letter_code
_entity_poly.pdbx_strand_id
1 'polypeptide(L)'
;MSSSPTGNQRPSAQAPASESTSGAGAPATTSGTVVTANAEPLAARHPATFADPEDQKRVEADNARILALRGYKTTATDTLLWQLACRAEGGFVLDSSPSSPWGRRRNLGFDIEENNVDVVFEPFHFFFYGSLQDPGQIRRVCGLDASALPPDALQPATIRGWRVKMWGPFPALVPADADAEVRGVVWKCEAGAHVSRLCFYETDNYRLEFVDIKKDDGEVIKDGRTFVHAGDAAHLEEGSFDLAQWRNGRTLSLF
;
A
#
# COMPACT_ATOMS: atom_id res chain seq x y z
N MET A 1 -26.83 -57.43 -19.97
CA MET A 1 -27.98 -56.53 -19.74
C MET A 1 -28.49 -56.83 -18.34
N SER A 2 -28.30 -55.89 -17.43
CA SER A 2 -28.50 -56.05 -15.98
C SER A 2 -29.97 -55.95 -15.59
N SER A 3 -30.34 -56.76 -14.59
CA SER A 3 -31.62 -56.73 -13.88
C SER A 3 -31.58 -55.75 -12.70
N SER A 4 -32.67 -55.01 -12.50
CA SER A 4 -33.05 -54.24 -11.29
C SER A 4 -33.42 -55.21 -10.12
N PRO A 5 -33.90 -54.84 -8.90
CA PRO A 5 -34.63 -53.62 -8.48
C PRO A 5 -34.52 -53.15 -6.98
N THR A 6 -35.38 -52.17 -6.60
CA THR A 6 -35.97 -51.85 -5.25
C THR A 6 -35.04 -51.33 -4.13
N GLY A 7 -35.38 -50.41 -3.23
CA GLY A 7 -36.62 -49.72 -2.87
C GLY A 7 -36.65 -49.45 -1.34
N ASN A 8 -36.77 -48.17 -0.95
CA ASN A 8 -37.39 -47.62 0.28
C ASN A 8 -36.74 -47.62 1.69
N GLN A 9 -36.93 -46.43 2.33
CA GLN A 9 -37.27 -46.12 3.74
C GLN A 9 -36.19 -45.80 4.80
N ARG A 10 -36.39 -44.61 5.43
CA ARG A 10 -35.92 -44.14 6.75
C ARG A 10 -36.64 -44.90 7.89
N PRO A 11 -36.08 -44.87 9.11
CA PRO A 11 -36.78 -44.16 10.20
C PRO A 11 -35.85 -43.38 11.17
N SER A 12 -36.51 -42.53 11.97
CA SER A 12 -35.98 -41.67 13.06
C SER A 12 -36.11 -42.33 14.46
N ALA A 13 -35.53 -41.66 15.48
CA ALA A 13 -35.58 -41.85 16.95
C ALA A 13 -34.35 -42.58 17.54
N GLN A 14 -33.73 -42.26 18.69
CA GLN A 14 -34.10 -41.47 19.88
C GLN A 14 -32.83 -41.14 20.72
N ALA A 15 -32.90 -40.14 21.61
CA ALA A 15 -31.85 -39.65 22.53
C ALA A 15 -31.49 -40.65 23.68
N PRO A 16 -30.46 -40.37 24.52
CA PRO A 16 -30.72 -39.57 25.74
C PRO A 16 -29.62 -38.56 26.13
N ALA A 17 -29.97 -37.70 27.09
CA ALA A 17 -29.16 -36.65 27.69
C ALA A 17 -28.55 -37.08 29.04
N SER A 18 -27.43 -36.45 29.43
CA SER A 18 -27.09 -36.07 30.81
C SER A 18 -25.84 -35.17 30.83
N GLU A 19 -26.03 -33.92 31.31
CA GLU A 19 -25.23 -33.10 32.25
C GLU A 19 -23.76 -33.47 32.50
N SER A 20 -22.80 -32.61 32.87
CA SER A 20 -22.60 -31.15 33.02
C SER A 20 -21.16 -31.07 33.59
N THR A 21 -20.32 -30.11 33.22
CA THR A 21 -19.45 -29.39 34.19
C THR A 21 -18.79 -28.20 33.53
N SER A 22 -18.80 -27.12 34.29
CA SER A 22 -18.32 -25.78 34.01
C SER A 22 -16.79 -25.74 34.08
N GLY A 23 -16.16 -24.99 33.18
CA GLY A 23 -14.72 -24.71 33.19
C GLY A 23 -14.44 -23.40 32.47
N ALA A 24 -14.26 -22.34 33.24
CA ALA A 24 -13.98 -20.99 32.78
C ALA A 24 -12.70 -20.94 31.93
N GLY A 25 -12.78 -20.23 30.80
CA GLY A 25 -11.65 -19.88 29.93
C GLY A 25 -11.85 -18.48 29.36
N ALA A 26 -10.81 -17.65 29.52
CA ALA A 26 -10.68 -16.22 29.27
C ALA A 26 -11.30 -15.64 27.97
N PRO A 27 -11.60 -14.32 27.94
CA PRO A 27 -12.16 -13.69 26.76
C PRO A 27 -11.16 -13.74 25.61
N ALA A 28 -11.58 -14.31 24.49
CA ALA A 28 -10.89 -14.15 23.23
C ALA A 28 -10.95 -12.66 22.84
N THR A 29 -9.82 -11.96 22.98
CA THR A 29 -9.59 -10.67 22.34
C THR A 29 -9.67 -10.88 20.84
N THR A 30 -10.85 -10.62 20.28
CA THR A 30 -11.06 -10.51 18.83
C THR A 30 -10.33 -9.24 18.37
N SER A 31 -9.05 -9.36 18.03
CA SER A 31 -8.40 -8.41 17.13
C SER A 31 -9.00 -8.65 15.74
N GLY A 32 -10.17 -8.06 15.52
CA GLY A 32 -10.78 -8.00 14.20
C GLY A 32 -9.96 -7.05 13.35
N THR A 33 -9.06 -7.59 12.54
CA THR A 33 -8.61 -6.90 11.34
C THR A 33 -9.80 -6.84 10.40
N VAL A 34 -10.58 -5.78 10.51
CA VAL A 34 -11.63 -5.48 9.55
C VAL A 34 -10.93 -5.26 8.21
N VAL A 35 -11.12 -6.19 7.28
CA VAL A 35 -10.78 -6.01 5.87
C VAL A 35 -11.66 -4.86 5.37
N THR A 36 -11.15 -3.64 5.47
CA THR A 36 -11.82 -2.47 4.91
C THR A 36 -11.86 -2.65 3.40
N ALA A 37 -13.08 -2.64 2.84
CA ALA A 37 -13.32 -2.32 1.43
C ALA A 37 -12.40 -1.16 1.00
N ASN A 38 -11.94 -1.14 -0.27
CA ASN A 38 -11.03 -0.10 -0.81
C ASN A 38 -11.31 1.24 -0.14
N ALA A 39 -10.50 1.59 0.87
CA ALA A 39 -10.75 2.80 1.63
C ALA A 39 -10.63 3.98 0.67
N GLU A 40 -11.55 4.93 0.78
CA GLU A 40 -11.50 6.17 0.01
C GLU A 40 -10.08 6.74 0.06
N PRO A 41 -9.51 7.20 -1.07
CA PRO A 41 -8.19 7.81 -1.08
C PRO A 41 -8.12 8.92 -0.04
N LEU A 42 -7.10 8.86 0.82
CA LEU A 42 -6.82 9.95 1.75
C LEU A 42 -6.51 11.20 0.94
N ALA A 43 -7.14 12.31 1.31
CA ALA A 43 -6.90 13.64 0.75
C ALA A 43 -6.61 14.62 1.89
N ALA A 44 -5.64 15.52 1.69
CA ALA A 44 -5.29 16.51 2.70
C ALA A 44 -6.44 17.49 2.93
N ARG A 45 -6.80 17.71 4.20
CA ARG A 45 -7.94 18.54 4.59
C ARG A 45 -7.53 19.62 5.58
N HIS A 46 -8.04 20.84 5.41
CA HIS A 46 -7.72 21.95 6.29
C HIS A 46 -8.41 21.75 7.66
N PRO A 47 -7.70 21.89 8.79
CA PRO A 47 -8.26 21.62 10.12
C PRO A 47 -9.42 22.55 10.50
N ALA A 48 -9.35 23.84 10.14
CA ALA A 48 -10.41 24.81 10.42
C ALA A 48 -11.73 24.60 9.67
N THR A 49 -11.84 23.55 8.85
CA THR A 49 -13.11 23.17 8.20
C THR A 49 -14.11 22.59 9.22
N PHE A 50 -13.63 22.15 10.39
CA PHE A 50 -14.42 21.38 11.34
C PHE A 50 -14.60 22.13 12.67
N ALA A 51 -15.85 22.23 13.12
CA ALA A 51 -16.21 22.89 14.38
C ALA A 51 -16.12 21.94 15.60
N ASP A 52 -16.16 20.62 15.37
CA ASP A 52 -16.01 19.59 16.39
C ASP A 52 -14.51 19.26 16.60
N PRO A 53 -13.98 19.34 17.84
CA PRO A 53 -12.61 18.93 18.16
C PRO A 53 -12.25 17.50 17.74
N GLU A 54 -13.20 16.56 17.78
CA GLU A 54 -12.94 15.17 17.36
C GLU A 54 -12.79 15.05 15.84
N ASP A 55 -13.51 15.87 15.07
CA ASP A 55 -13.32 15.96 13.62
C ASP A 55 -11.97 16.59 13.27
N GLN A 56 -11.57 17.65 13.99
CA GLN A 56 -10.25 18.27 13.81
C GLN A 56 -9.14 17.25 14.04
N LYS A 57 -9.22 16.46 15.11
CA LYS A 57 -8.25 15.40 15.42
C LYS A 57 -8.18 14.32 14.34
N ARG A 58 -9.33 13.91 13.78
CA ARG A 58 -9.37 12.96 12.64
C ARG A 58 -8.64 13.53 11.42
N VAL A 59 -8.86 14.81 11.12
CA VAL A 59 -8.25 15.49 9.97
C VAL A 59 -6.74 15.65 10.13
N GLU A 60 -6.28 16.00 11.32
CA GLU A 60 -4.85 16.02 11.62
C GLU A 60 -4.22 14.63 11.49
N ALA A 61 -4.90 13.59 12.00
CA ALA A 61 -4.42 12.21 11.86
C ALA A 61 -4.31 11.78 10.39
N ASP A 62 -5.26 12.19 9.54
CA ASP A 62 -5.21 11.90 8.10
C ASP A 62 -4.07 12.66 7.40
N ASN A 63 -3.90 13.95 7.71
CA ASN A 63 -2.78 14.74 7.17
C ASN A 63 -1.42 14.16 7.60
N ALA A 64 -1.30 13.73 8.86
CA ALA A 64 -0.11 13.03 9.35
C ALA A 64 0.08 11.69 8.65
N ARG A 65 -0.99 10.94 8.39
CA ARG A 65 -0.94 9.67 7.65
C ARG A 65 -0.47 9.86 6.20
N ILE A 66 -0.90 10.92 5.54
CA ILE A 66 -0.46 11.28 4.17
C ILE A 66 1.06 11.49 4.11
N LEU A 67 1.61 12.21 5.09
CA LEU A 67 3.06 12.42 5.22
C LEU A 67 3.78 11.11 5.56
N ALA A 68 3.26 10.34 6.52
CA ALA A 68 3.84 9.08 6.94
C ALA A 68 3.88 8.08 5.78
N LEU A 69 2.82 7.94 4.97
CA LEU A 69 2.81 7.08 3.78
C LEU A 69 3.96 7.40 2.83
N ARG A 70 4.35 8.68 2.73
CA ARG A 70 5.44 9.17 1.87
C ARG A 70 6.81 9.21 2.58
N GLY A 71 6.89 8.74 3.81
CA GLY A 71 8.13 8.64 4.59
C GLY A 71 8.52 9.92 5.32
N TYR A 72 7.64 10.90 5.43
CA TYR A 72 7.92 12.16 6.12
C TYR A 72 7.48 12.13 7.58
N LYS A 73 8.38 12.53 8.47
CA LYS A 73 8.09 12.86 9.87
C LYS A 73 8.26 14.35 10.11
N THR A 74 7.39 14.91 10.92
CA THR A 74 7.42 16.33 11.26
C THR A 74 6.80 16.59 12.64
N THR A 75 7.18 17.71 13.24
CA THR A 75 6.56 18.28 14.45
C THR A 75 5.44 19.27 14.14
N ALA A 76 5.15 19.52 12.85
CA ALA A 76 4.06 20.40 12.43
C ALA A 76 2.69 19.92 12.94
N THR A 77 1.83 20.86 13.31
CA THR A 77 0.41 20.63 13.65
C THR A 77 -0.48 21.55 12.82
N ASP A 78 -1.80 21.37 12.92
CA ASP A 78 -2.81 22.27 12.37
C ASP A 78 -2.59 22.62 10.87
N THR A 79 -2.69 23.91 10.54
CA THR A 79 -2.59 24.43 9.18
C THR A 79 -1.26 24.09 8.52
N LEU A 80 -0.17 24.05 9.29
CA LEU A 80 1.14 23.75 8.73
C LEU A 80 1.27 22.26 8.38
N LEU A 81 0.76 21.36 9.23
CA LEU A 81 0.68 19.94 8.92
C LEU A 81 -0.14 19.70 7.64
N TRP A 82 -1.26 20.39 7.51
CA TRP A 82 -2.08 20.36 6.29
C TRP A 82 -1.33 20.86 5.05
N GLN A 83 -0.62 21.99 5.14
CA GLN A 83 0.18 22.52 4.02
C GLN A 83 1.27 21.53 3.57
N LEU A 84 1.95 20.89 4.52
CA LEU A 84 2.93 19.86 4.23
C LEU A 84 2.26 18.65 3.56
N ALA A 85 1.12 18.20 4.07
CA ALA A 85 0.35 17.10 3.47
C ALA A 85 -0.05 17.42 2.02
N CYS A 86 -0.59 18.61 1.74
CA CYS A 86 -0.93 19.04 0.38
C CYS A 86 0.29 19.03 -0.55
N ARG A 87 1.46 19.50 -0.08
CA ARG A 87 2.69 19.48 -0.87
C ARG A 87 3.16 18.05 -1.14
N ALA A 88 3.11 17.17 -0.14
CA ALA A 88 3.47 15.77 -0.32
C ALA A 88 2.54 15.06 -1.32
N GLU A 89 1.23 15.35 -1.26
CA GLU A 89 0.26 14.84 -2.24
C GLU A 89 0.52 15.34 -3.65
N GLY A 90 0.86 16.63 -3.80
CA GLY A 90 1.28 17.22 -5.06
C GLY A 90 2.64 16.73 -5.57
N GLY A 91 3.27 15.76 -4.90
CA GLY A 91 4.54 15.17 -5.30
C GLY A 91 5.77 16.03 -5.00
N PHE A 92 5.65 17.06 -4.15
CA PHE A 92 6.81 17.85 -3.74
C PHE A 92 7.66 17.10 -2.73
N VAL A 93 8.98 17.18 -2.90
CA VAL A 93 9.96 16.68 -1.92
C VAL A 93 10.04 17.68 -0.78
N LEU A 94 9.85 17.21 0.46
CA LEU A 94 9.76 18.06 1.64
C LEU A 94 11.01 18.10 2.50
N ASP A 95 11.87 17.09 2.40
CA ASP A 95 13.12 17.06 3.16
C ASP A 95 14.13 18.05 2.58
N SER A 96 14.83 18.73 3.49
CA SER A 96 15.91 19.67 3.18
C SER A 96 17.17 18.90 2.75
N SER A 97 17.11 18.12 1.67
CA SER A 97 18.31 17.49 1.13
C SER A 97 19.13 18.51 0.34
N PRO A 98 20.42 18.74 0.67
CA PRO A 98 21.29 19.67 -0.05
C PRO A 98 21.61 19.21 -1.49
N SER A 99 21.15 18.02 -1.90
CA SER A 99 21.42 17.41 -3.20
C SER A 99 20.38 17.72 -4.28
N SER A 100 19.31 18.48 -3.98
CA SER A 100 18.32 18.82 -5.00
C SER A 100 18.80 19.99 -5.88
N PRO A 101 19.06 19.81 -7.19
CA PRO A 101 19.44 20.90 -8.10
C PRO A 101 18.33 21.93 -8.30
N TRP A 102 17.14 21.65 -7.76
CA TRP A 102 15.94 22.47 -7.86
C TRP A 102 15.68 23.33 -6.61
N GLY A 103 16.58 23.31 -5.62
CA GLY A 103 16.47 24.06 -4.36
C GLY A 103 16.44 25.60 -4.47
N ARG A 104 16.45 26.16 -5.68
CA ARG A 104 16.17 27.59 -5.93
C ARG A 104 15.34 27.81 -7.19
N ARG A 105 14.20 27.13 -7.35
CA ARG A 105 13.09 27.74 -8.09
C ARG A 105 12.18 28.43 -7.10
N ARG A 106 12.11 29.76 -7.18
CA ARG A 106 11.09 30.58 -6.53
C ARG A 106 9.73 29.97 -6.84
N ASN A 107 9.10 29.35 -5.84
CA ASN A 107 7.74 28.86 -5.94
C ASN A 107 6.84 30.09 -6.11
N LEU A 108 6.12 30.17 -7.22
CA LEU A 108 4.98 31.06 -7.30
C LEU A 108 3.89 30.50 -6.38
N GLY A 109 3.64 31.19 -5.26
CA GLY A 109 2.27 31.36 -4.78
C GLY A 109 1.91 30.87 -3.38
N PHE A 110 2.81 30.31 -2.58
CA PHE A 110 2.56 30.06 -1.14
C PHE A 110 3.91 30.02 -0.41
N ASP A 111 4.33 31.17 0.09
CA ASP A 111 5.42 31.26 1.05
C ASP A 111 4.90 30.61 2.34
N ILE A 112 5.25 29.34 2.56
CA ILE A 112 5.34 28.85 3.92
C ILE A 112 6.43 29.73 4.51
N GLU A 113 6.06 30.76 5.27
CA GLU A 113 6.99 31.46 6.14
C GLU A 113 7.85 30.38 6.79
N GLU A 114 9.17 30.47 6.65
CA GLU A 114 10.20 29.56 7.15
C GLU A 114 10.13 29.42 8.68
N ASN A 115 8.99 29.00 9.18
CA ASN A 115 8.78 28.57 10.54
C ASN A 115 9.53 27.25 10.64
N ASN A 116 10.51 27.28 11.54
CA ASN A 116 11.46 26.24 11.93
C ASN A 116 10.81 24.88 12.20
N VAL A 117 10.38 24.20 11.15
CA VAL A 117 9.68 22.92 11.23
C VAL A 117 10.56 21.88 10.58
N ASP A 118 11.05 21.00 11.44
CA ASP A 118 11.84 19.85 11.02
C ASP A 118 10.93 18.89 10.26
N VAL A 119 11.25 18.70 8.98
CA VAL A 119 10.69 17.64 8.14
C VAL A 119 11.83 16.72 7.76
N VAL A 120 11.74 15.47 8.21
CA VAL A 120 12.77 14.46 7.98
C VAL A 120 12.17 13.34 7.15
N PHE A 121 12.90 12.92 6.12
CA PHE A 121 12.59 11.70 5.39
C PHE A 121 13.20 10.50 6.12
N GLU A 122 12.37 9.51 6.42
CA GLU A 122 12.81 8.22 6.94
C GLU A 122 12.72 7.15 5.85
N PRO A 123 13.85 6.47 5.52
CA PRO A 123 13.84 5.36 4.60
C PRO A 123 12.87 4.25 5.02
N PHE A 124 12.17 3.69 4.04
CA PHE A 124 11.23 2.59 4.26
C PHE A 124 11.26 1.59 3.11
N HIS A 125 10.57 0.47 3.29
CA HIS A 125 10.52 -0.60 2.31
C HIS A 125 9.23 -0.54 1.48
N PHE A 126 9.40 -0.60 0.17
CA PHE A 126 8.31 -0.85 -0.77
C PHE A 126 8.16 -2.34 -1.04
N PHE A 127 6.91 -2.79 -1.18
CA PHE A 127 6.57 -4.05 -1.81
C PHE A 127 6.04 -3.79 -3.22
N PHE A 128 6.62 -4.46 -4.22
CA PHE A 128 6.21 -4.38 -5.61
C PHE A 128 5.74 -5.73 -6.14
N TYR A 129 4.63 -5.73 -6.88
CA TYR A 129 3.96 -6.92 -7.43
C TYR A 129 3.66 -6.79 -8.94
N GLY A 130 4.11 -5.69 -9.57
CA GLY A 130 3.93 -5.40 -10.99
C GLY A 130 5.25 -5.15 -11.72
N SER A 131 5.27 -4.18 -12.65
CA SER A 131 6.47 -3.84 -13.44
C SER A 131 7.65 -3.38 -12.60
N LEU A 132 7.40 -2.77 -11.43
CA LEU A 132 8.45 -2.33 -10.51
C LEU A 132 9.19 -3.48 -9.81
N GLN A 133 8.78 -4.74 -10.03
CA GLN A 133 9.62 -5.89 -9.70
C GLN A 133 10.89 -5.97 -10.57
N ASP A 134 10.96 -5.20 -11.65
CA ASP A 134 12.15 -5.07 -12.47
C ASP A 134 13.07 -3.93 -11.97
N PRO A 135 14.33 -4.21 -11.57
CA PRO A 135 15.26 -3.17 -11.14
C PRO A 135 15.56 -2.14 -12.25
N GLY A 136 15.48 -2.53 -13.53
CA GLY A 136 15.61 -1.60 -14.65
C GLY A 136 14.47 -0.60 -14.72
N GLN A 137 13.25 -1.02 -14.40
CA GLN A 137 12.10 -0.13 -14.29
C GLN A 137 12.22 0.84 -13.12
N ILE A 138 12.60 0.36 -11.93
CA ILE A 138 12.85 1.25 -10.78
C ILE A 138 13.94 2.27 -11.14
N ARG A 139 15.05 1.85 -11.75
CA ARG A 139 16.12 2.77 -12.20
C ARG A 139 15.62 3.84 -13.15
N ARG A 140 14.83 3.45 -14.15
CA ARG A 140 14.24 4.40 -15.11
C ARG A 140 13.32 5.42 -14.43
N VAL A 141 12.44 4.96 -13.54
CA VAL A 141 11.46 5.84 -12.86
C VAL A 141 12.17 6.75 -11.86
N CYS A 142 13.04 6.18 -11.03
CA CYS A 142 13.75 6.89 -9.98
C CYS A 142 15.00 7.64 -10.47
N GLY A 143 15.40 7.53 -11.74
CA GLY A 143 16.61 8.15 -12.27
C GLY A 143 17.90 7.62 -11.63
N LEU A 144 17.92 6.34 -11.23
CA LEU A 144 19.07 5.70 -10.61
C LEU A 144 19.98 5.08 -11.67
N ASP A 145 21.28 5.11 -11.43
CA ASP A 145 22.24 4.35 -12.23
C ASP A 145 22.28 2.86 -11.83
N ALA A 146 23.02 2.06 -12.60
CA ALA A 146 23.14 0.62 -12.36
C ALA A 146 23.92 0.27 -11.08
N SER A 147 24.81 1.15 -10.61
CA SER A 147 25.55 0.94 -9.36
C SER A 147 24.69 1.23 -8.13
N ALA A 148 23.76 2.17 -8.21
CA ALA A 148 22.85 2.53 -7.13
C ALA A 148 21.74 1.49 -6.92
N LEU A 149 21.35 0.77 -7.96
CA LEU A 149 20.42 -0.36 -7.88
C LEU A 149 20.88 -1.53 -8.76
N PRO A 150 21.70 -2.45 -8.23
CA PRO A 150 22.15 -3.62 -8.97
C PRO A 150 20.98 -4.61 -9.22
N PRO A 151 21.11 -5.53 -10.20
CA PRO A 151 20.04 -6.44 -10.59
C PRO A 151 19.53 -7.38 -9.47
N ASP A 152 20.36 -7.65 -8.46
CA ASP A 152 20.12 -8.54 -7.33
C ASP A 152 19.72 -7.79 -6.04
N ALA A 153 19.54 -6.46 -6.11
CA ALA A 153 19.17 -5.63 -4.95
C ALA A 153 17.74 -5.88 -4.44
N LEU A 154 16.88 -6.50 -5.25
CA LEU A 154 15.49 -6.77 -4.89
C LEU A 154 15.37 -8.17 -4.29
N GLN A 155 14.79 -8.24 -3.09
CA GLN A 155 14.60 -9.50 -2.39
C GLN A 155 13.16 -9.99 -2.59
N PRO A 156 12.92 -11.30 -2.84
CA PRO A 156 11.56 -11.82 -2.89
C PRO A 156 10.85 -11.63 -1.54
N ALA A 157 9.56 -11.33 -1.60
CA ALA A 157 8.74 -11.09 -0.43
C ALA A 157 7.26 -11.43 -0.69
N THR A 158 6.48 -11.43 0.39
CA THR A 158 5.03 -11.67 0.39
C THR A 158 4.30 -10.66 1.27
N ILE A 159 3.06 -10.34 0.91
CA ILE A 159 2.11 -9.60 1.74
C ILE A 159 0.81 -10.40 1.89
N ARG A 160 0.02 -10.12 2.93
CA ARG A 160 -1.26 -10.79 3.24
C ARG A 160 -2.45 -9.84 3.25
N GLY A 161 -3.66 -10.37 3.07
CA GLY A 161 -4.90 -9.58 3.06
C GLY A 161 -5.21 -8.93 1.71
N TRP A 162 -4.49 -9.36 0.66
CA TRP A 162 -4.59 -8.77 -0.67
C TRP A 162 -4.66 -9.83 -1.74
N ARG A 163 -5.20 -9.44 -2.90
CA ARG A 163 -5.16 -10.21 -4.13
C ARG A 163 -4.85 -9.29 -5.30
N VAL A 164 -4.26 -9.87 -6.34
CA VAL A 164 -4.06 -9.17 -7.62
C VAL A 164 -5.30 -9.37 -8.49
N LYS A 165 -5.77 -8.28 -9.09
CA LYS A 165 -6.66 -8.24 -10.25
C LYS A 165 -5.96 -7.50 -11.39
N MET A 166 -6.60 -7.43 -12.57
CA MET A 166 -6.06 -6.73 -13.73
C MET A 166 -6.92 -5.52 -14.10
N TRP A 167 -6.28 -4.36 -14.27
CA TRP A 167 -6.84 -3.19 -14.91
C TRP A 167 -6.23 -3.08 -16.32
N GLY A 168 -6.90 -3.69 -17.29
CA GLY A 168 -6.30 -3.93 -18.61
C GLY A 168 -4.99 -4.73 -18.46
N PRO A 169 -3.83 -4.24 -18.94
CA PRO A 169 -2.56 -4.95 -18.80
C PRO A 169 -1.87 -4.73 -17.44
N PHE A 170 -2.43 -3.91 -16.55
CA PHE A 170 -1.76 -3.47 -15.32
C PHE A 170 -2.29 -4.25 -14.10
N PRO A 171 -1.42 -4.84 -13.26
CA PRO A 171 -1.86 -5.49 -12.04
C PRO A 171 -2.36 -4.46 -11.03
N ALA A 172 -3.39 -4.82 -10.29
CA ALA A 172 -4.07 -3.99 -9.31
C ALA A 172 -4.27 -4.77 -8.01
N LEU A 173 -3.65 -4.33 -6.91
CA LEU A 173 -3.96 -4.87 -5.59
C LEU A 173 -5.31 -4.37 -5.10
N VAL A 174 -6.13 -5.30 -4.62
CA VAL A 174 -7.39 -5.04 -3.92
C VAL A 174 -7.48 -5.89 -2.64
N PRO A 175 -8.25 -5.43 -1.63
CA PRO A 175 -8.45 -6.19 -0.40
C PRO A 175 -8.99 -7.60 -0.66
N ALA A 176 -8.53 -8.55 0.14
CA ALA A 176 -8.94 -9.95 0.11
C ALA A 176 -8.98 -10.54 1.52
N ASP A 177 -9.26 -11.84 1.61
CA ASP A 177 -9.21 -12.56 2.88
C ASP A 177 -7.84 -12.45 3.56
N ALA A 178 -7.81 -12.49 4.89
CA ALA A 178 -6.61 -12.22 5.68
C ALA A 178 -5.44 -13.20 5.42
N ASP A 179 -5.74 -14.39 4.92
CA ASP A 179 -4.79 -15.42 4.53
C ASP A 179 -4.41 -15.37 3.05
N ALA A 180 -5.09 -14.55 2.23
CA ALA A 180 -4.72 -14.35 0.84
C ALA A 180 -3.35 -13.67 0.73
N GLU A 181 -2.42 -14.33 0.02
CA GLU A 181 -1.04 -13.89 -0.13
C GLU A 181 -0.76 -13.41 -1.55
N VAL A 182 0.01 -12.32 -1.65
CA VAL A 182 0.58 -11.86 -2.92
C VAL A 182 2.10 -11.93 -2.83
N ARG A 183 2.70 -12.54 -3.85
CA ARG A 183 4.15 -12.62 -4.03
C ARG A 183 4.65 -11.43 -4.84
N GLY A 184 5.84 -10.97 -4.49
CA GLY A 184 6.48 -9.85 -5.16
C GLY A 184 7.91 -9.71 -4.69
N VAL A 185 8.42 -8.48 -4.72
CA VAL A 185 9.75 -8.14 -4.21
C VAL A 185 9.69 -6.96 -3.26
N VAL A 186 10.69 -6.88 -2.38
CA VAL A 186 10.90 -5.76 -1.48
C VAL A 186 12.09 -4.92 -1.94
N TRP A 187 11.95 -3.60 -1.83
CA TRP A 187 12.99 -2.62 -2.11
C TRP A 187 13.05 -1.57 -1.00
N LYS A 188 14.24 -1.29 -0.48
CA LYS A 188 14.43 -0.18 0.47
C LYS A 188 14.60 1.13 -0.31
N CYS A 189 13.68 2.07 -0.10
CA CYS A 189 13.76 3.41 -0.67
C CYS A 189 14.42 4.36 0.31
N GLU A 190 15.53 4.98 -0.11
CA GLU A 190 16.36 5.83 0.76
C GLU A 190 16.15 7.33 0.58
N ALA A 191 15.31 7.77 -0.38
CA ALA A 191 15.07 9.19 -0.64
C ALA A 191 13.61 9.50 -0.98
N GLY A 192 13.08 10.59 -0.42
CA GLY A 192 11.72 11.08 -0.72
C GLY A 192 11.51 11.45 -2.19
N ALA A 193 12.56 11.89 -2.89
CA ALA A 193 12.53 12.14 -4.33
C ALA A 193 12.15 10.89 -5.15
N HIS A 194 12.57 9.69 -4.72
CA HIS A 194 12.17 8.45 -5.38
C HIS A 194 10.71 8.12 -5.12
N VAL A 195 10.21 8.36 -3.90
CA VAL A 195 8.79 8.19 -3.56
C VAL A 195 7.91 9.07 -4.45
N SER A 196 8.26 10.35 -4.61
CA SER A 196 7.55 11.29 -5.50
C SER A 196 7.53 10.79 -6.95
N ARG A 197 8.67 10.36 -7.49
CA ARG A 197 8.77 9.83 -8.87
C ARG A 197 7.96 8.54 -9.05
N LEU A 198 7.94 7.65 -8.07
CA LEU A 198 7.13 6.44 -8.09
C LEU A 198 5.63 6.76 -8.06
N CYS A 199 5.19 7.69 -7.20
CA CYS A 199 3.79 8.12 -7.19
C CYS A 199 3.38 8.74 -8.53
N PHE A 200 4.25 9.54 -9.16
CA PHE A 200 3.98 10.09 -10.48
C PHE A 200 3.90 9.01 -11.57
N TYR A 201 4.74 7.98 -11.51
CA TYR A 201 4.71 6.84 -12.44
C TYR A 201 3.43 6.02 -12.33
N GLU A 202 2.97 5.76 -11.10
CA GLU A 202 1.77 4.98 -10.83
C GLU A 202 0.48 5.75 -11.16
N THR A 203 0.53 7.09 -11.20
CA THR A 203 -0.60 8.00 -11.47
C THR A 203 -1.70 7.91 -10.41
N ASP A 204 -2.81 8.65 -10.60
CA ASP A 204 -3.96 8.63 -9.69
C ASP A 204 -4.75 7.31 -9.72
N ASN A 205 -4.37 6.36 -10.57
CA ASN A 205 -4.98 5.02 -10.62
C ASN A 205 -4.56 4.13 -9.44
N TYR A 206 -3.49 4.51 -8.74
CA TYR A 206 -3.00 3.80 -7.57
C TYR A 206 -2.68 4.77 -6.43
N ARG A 207 -2.85 4.31 -5.20
CA ARG A 207 -2.47 5.05 -3.99
C ARG A 207 -1.50 4.23 -3.15
N LEU A 208 -0.72 4.92 -2.32
CA LEU A 208 0.10 4.27 -1.30
C LEU A 208 -0.78 3.68 -0.19
N GLU A 209 -0.42 2.49 0.28
CA GLU A 209 -1.02 1.87 1.45
C GLU A 209 0.05 1.21 2.32
N PHE A 210 -0.18 1.19 3.63
CA PHE A 210 0.65 0.46 4.58
C PHE A 210 0.40 -1.04 4.51
N VAL A 211 1.50 -1.81 4.49
CA VAL A 211 1.46 -3.28 4.47
C VAL A 211 2.57 -3.87 5.33
N ASP A 212 2.32 -5.03 5.89
CA ASP A 212 3.36 -5.86 6.47
C ASP A 212 4.02 -6.71 5.37
N ILE A 213 5.33 -6.60 5.22
CA ILE A 213 6.10 -7.29 4.18
C ILE A 213 6.88 -8.42 4.82
N LYS A 214 6.58 -9.66 4.44
CA LYS A 214 7.31 -10.84 4.88
C LYS A 214 8.34 -11.24 3.82
N LYS A 215 9.62 -11.19 4.17
CA LYS A 215 10.72 -11.70 3.34
C LYS A 215 10.78 -13.23 3.36
N ASP A 216 11.50 -13.80 2.40
CA ASP A 216 11.69 -15.25 2.29
C ASP A 216 12.43 -15.88 3.47
N ASP A 217 13.30 -15.12 4.15
CA ASP A 217 13.99 -15.55 5.37
C ASP A 217 13.08 -15.58 6.62
N GLY A 218 11.83 -15.12 6.49
CA GLY A 218 10.84 -15.06 7.55
C GLY A 218 10.79 -13.73 8.30
N GLU A 219 11.69 -12.78 8.02
CA GLU A 219 11.64 -11.43 8.59
C GLU A 219 10.35 -10.72 8.15
N VAL A 220 9.66 -10.08 9.09
CA VAL A 220 8.47 -9.26 8.81
C VAL A 220 8.82 -7.79 9.02
N ILE A 221 8.88 -7.03 7.92
CA ILE A 221 8.99 -5.58 7.95
C ILE A 221 7.60 -5.00 8.18
N LYS A 222 7.44 -4.28 9.29
CA LYS A 222 6.23 -3.52 9.61
C LYS A 222 6.21 -2.18 8.89
N ASP A 223 5.00 -1.68 8.66
CA ASP A 223 4.76 -0.38 8.03
C ASP A 223 5.47 -0.25 6.67
N GLY A 224 5.60 -1.33 5.90
CA GLY A 224 6.00 -1.27 4.50
C GLY A 224 4.97 -0.49 3.67
N ARG A 225 5.32 -0.08 2.46
CA ARG A 225 4.41 0.61 1.54
C ARG A 225 4.20 -0.23 0.29
N THR A 226 3.00 -0.21 -0.25
CA THR A 226 2.72 -0.71 -1.59
C THR A 226 1.76 0.21 -2.32
N PHE A 227 1.57 -0.03 -3.61
CA PHE A 227 0.58 0.66 -4.42
C PHE A 227 -0.67 -0.20 -4.53
N VAL A 228 -1.84 0.35 -4.22
CA VAL A 228 -3.13 -0.35 -4.31
C VAL A 228 -4.05 0.40 -5.25
N HIS A 229 -5.00 -0.30 -5.87
CA HIS A 229 -5.90 0.33 -6.84
C HIS A 229 -6.74 1.42 -6.17
N ALA A 230 -6.72 2.64 -6.73
CA ALA A 230 -7.46 3.79 -6.22
C ALA A 230 -8.81 4.02 -6.93
N GLY A 231 -9.08 3.28 -8.01
CA GLY A 231 -10.32 3.40 -8.79
C GLY A 231 -11.42 2.41 -8.38
N ASP A 232 -12.47 2.39 -9.20
CA ASP A 232 -13.59 1.48 -9.05
C ASP A 232 -13.19 0.04 -9.40
N ALA A 233 -13.42 -0.87 -8.45
CA ALA A 233 -13.17 -2.29 -8.61
C ALA A 233 -14.01 -2.94 -9.73
N ALA A 234 -15.08 -2.28 -10.20
CA ALA A 234 -15.88 -2.73 -11.34
C ALA A 234 -15.09 -2.73 -12.68
N HIS A 235 -14.02 -1.94 -12.79
CA HIS A 235 -13.13 -1.92 -13.95
C HIS A 235 -12.01 -2.96 -13.89
N LEU A 236 -12.03 -3.83 -12.87
CA LEU A 236 -11.01 -4.85 -12.66
C LEU A 236 -11.50 -6.23 -13.06
N GLU A 237 -10.66 -6.93 -13.79
CA GLU A 237 -10.91 -8.30 -14.24
C GLU A 237 -10.06 -9.30 -13.46
N GLU A 238 -10.50 -10.55 -13.42
CA GLU A 238 -9.68 -11.65 -12.90
C GLU A 238 -8.49 -11.90 -13.82
N GLY A 239 -7.31 -12.09 -13.24
CA GLY A 239 -6.11 -12.36 -14.00
C GLY A 239 -4.85 -12.33 -13.13
N SER A 240 -3.71 -12.44 -13.79
CA SER A 240 -2.40 -12.45 -13.14
C SER A 240 -1.39 -11.69 -13.97
N PHE A 241 -0.42 -11.08 -13.30
CA PHE A 241 0.69 -10.42 -13.96
C PHE A 241 1.92 -11.33 -14.04
N ASP A 242 2.53 -11.39 -15.22
CA ASP A 242 3.76 -12.12 -15.48
C ASP A 242 4.88 -11.14 -15.88
N LEU A 243 5.90 -11.04 -15.02
CA LEU A 243 7.01 -10.12 -15.21
C LEU A 243 7.86 -10.47 -16.46
N ALA A 244 8.01 -11.75 -16.79
CA ALA A 244 8.79 -12.19 -17.94
C ALA A 244 8.06 -11.84 -19.25
N GLN A 245 6.75 -12.05 -19.31
CA GLN A 245 5.93 -11.62 -20.44
C GLN A 245 5.95 -10.10 -20.62
N TRP A 246 5.84 -9.34 -19.52
CA TRP A 246 5.95 -7.88 -19.56
C TRP A 246 7.32 -7.40 -20.09
N ARG A 247 8.43 -8.01 -19.63
CA ARG A 247 9.79 -7.72 -20.14
C ARG A 247 9.93 -8.01 -21.64
N ASN A 248 9.33 -9.11 -22.11
CA ASN A 248 9.37 -9.50 -23.52
C ASN A 248 8.51 -8.57 -24.39
N GLY A 249 7.30 -8.22 -23.93
CA GLY A 249 6.43 -7.26 -24.61
C GLY A 249 7.06 -5.86 -24.73
N ARG A 250 7.83 -5.44 -23.72
CA ARG A 250 8.63 -4.21 -23.77
C ARG A 250 9.73 -4.26 -24.84
N THR A 251 10.30 -5.44 -25.07
CA THR A 251 11.33 -5.64 -26.11
C THR A 251 10.71 -5.58 -27.51
N LEU A 252 9.44 -5.97 -27.65
CA LEU A 252 8.71 -5.96 -28.93
C LEU A 252 8.10 -4.59 -29.29
N SER A 253 8.10 -3.60 -28.40
CA SER A 253 7.63 -2.23 -28.67
C SER A 253 8.77 -1.27 -29.07
N LEU A 254 9.89 -1.80 -29.56
CA LEU A 254 11.02 -1.04 -30.14
C LEU A 254 11.11 -1.33 -31.64
N PHE A 255 10.06 -0.92 -32.38
CA PHE A 255 10.11 -0.69 -33.82
C PHE A 255 9.32 0.57 -34.15
#